data_AF-A0A1A6HIP0-F1
#
_entry.id   AF-A0A1A6HIP0-F1
#
_cell.length_a   1.000
_cell.length_b   1.000
_cell.length_c   1.000
_cell.angle_alpha   90.00
_cell.angle_beta   90.00
_cell.angle_gamma   90.00
#
_symmetry.space_group_name_H-M   'P 1'
#
loop_
_entity.id
_entity.type
_entity.pdbx_description
1 polymer ?
#
loop_
_entity_poly.entity_id
_entity_poly.type
_entity_poly.pdbx_seq_one_letter_code
_entity_poly.pdbx_strand_id
1 'polypeptide(L)'
;MRSALARVVDSTSELVSVEQTLLGPLQQERPFPIHLKDSVEFRNICSHLALQIEGQQFDRDLNAAHQCLKTIVKKLIQSLANLPSDAHVVACASLRQILQNLPDV
;
A
#
# COMPACT_ATOMS: atom_id res chain seq x y z
N MET A 1 13.37 -14.97 -4.47
CA MET A 1 13.03 -14.59 -3.08
C MET A 1 13.50 -13.17 -2.71
N ARG A 2 14.76 -12.76 -2.94
CA ARG A 2 15.19 -11.33 -2.77
C ARG A 2 14.35 -10.29 -3.54
N SER A 3 13.64 -10.71 -4.59
CA SER A 3 12.75 -9.85 -5.39
C SER A 3 11.38 -9.53 -4.75
N ALA A 4 10.90 -10.32 -3.79
CA ALA A 4 9.57 -10.08 -3.20
C ALA A 4 9.63 -9.05 -2.07
N LEU A 5 10.63 -9.14 -1.19
CA LEU A 5 10.87 -8.14 -0.14
C LEU A 5 11.18 -6.77 -0.75
N ALA A 6 12.07 -6.72 -1.75
CA ALA A 6 12.39 -5.47 -2.45
C ALA A 6 11.11 -4.81 -3.02
N ARG A 7 10.26 -5.58 -3.72
CA ARG A 7 8.98 -5.07 -4.24
C ARG A 7 8.05 -4.53 -3.17
N VAL A 8 7.96 -5.21 -2.01
CA VAL A 8 7.15 -4.71 -0.87
C VAL A 8 7.74 -3.40 -0.34
N VAL A 9 9.06 -3.31 -0.17
CA VAL A 9 9.74 -2.09 0.30
C VAL A 9 9.57 -0.93 -0.69
N ASP A 10 9.81 -1.18 -1.98
CA ASP A 10 9.69 -0.19 -3.04
C ASP A 10 8.25 0.32 -3.14
N SER A 11 7.27 -0.58 -3.20
CA SER A 11 5.85 -0.24 -3.28
C SER A 11 5.34 0.47 -2.02
N THR A 12 5.86 0.12 -0.84
CA THR A 12 5.53 0.82 0.41
C THR A 12 6.10 2.24 0.39
N SER A 13 7.34 2.41 -0.10
CA SER A 13 7.99 3.71 -0.19
C SER A 13 7.27 4.62 -1.21
N GLU A 14 6.89 4.06 -2.37
CA GLU A 14 6.06 4.75 -3.35
C GLU A 14 4.69 5.14 -2.76
N LEU A 15 4.05 4.25 -1.99
CA LEU A 15 2.77 4.55 -1.35
C LEU A 15 2.88 5.68 -0.34
N VAL A 16 3.93 5.70 0.49
CA VAL A 16 4.18 6.81 1.43
C VAL A 16 4.39 8.13 0.69
N SER A 17 5.13 8.11 -0.43
CA SER A 17 5.33 9.28 -1.28
C SER A 17 4.01 9.80 -1.86
N VAL A 18 3.17 8.91 -2.41
CA VAL A 18 1.83 9.24 -2.91
C VAL A 18 0.93 9.77 -1.79
N GLU A 19 1.01 9.18 -0.60
CA GLU A 19 0.25 9.63 0.56
C GLU A 19 0.60 11.07 0.93
N GLN A 20 1.90 11.40 1.01
CA GLN A 20 2.35 12.74 1.41
C GLN A 20 2.12 13.80 0.33
N THR A 21 2.31 13.46 -0.94
CA THR A 21 2.31 14.42 -2.05
C THR A 21 0.94 14.60 -2.70
N LEU A 22 0.11 13.55 -2.72
CA LEU A 22 -1.19 13.56 -3.41
C LEU A 22 -2.34 13.37 -2.43
N LEU A 23 -2.32 12.32 -1.60
CA LEU A 23 -3.48 11.99 -0.76
C LEU A 23 -3.67 12.95 0.41
N GLY A 24 -2.58 13.42 1.04
CA GLY A 24 -2.60 14.36 2.15
C GLY A 24 -3.33 15.66 1.80
N PRO A 25 -2.95 16.35 0.72
CA PRO A 25 -3.67 17.53 0.23
C PRO A 25 -5.14 17.22 -0.09
N LEU A 26 -5.42 16.12 -0.81
CA LEU A 26 -6.79 15.72 -1.14
C LEU A 26 -7.64 15.48 0.10
N GLN A 27 -7.07 14.89 1.15
CA GLN A 27 -7.77 14.60 2.40
C GLN A 27 -8.06 15.88 3.21
N GLN A 28 -7.22 16.91 3.08
CA GLN A 28 -7.49 18.23 3.64
C GLN A 28 -8.60 18.98 2.89
N GLU A 29 -8.60 18.90 1.56
CA GLU A 29 -9.66 19.50 0.72
C GLU A 29 -11.00 18.80 0.93
N ARG A 30 -11.00 17.46 0.92
CA ARG A 30 -12.19 16.63 1.09
C ARG A 30 -11.84 15.31 1.77
N PRO A 31 -12.27 15.11 3.02
CA PRO A 31 -12.05 13.84 3.71
C PRO A 31 -12.67 12.67 2.95
N PHE A 32 -11.90 11.61 2.79
CA PHE A 32 -12.35 10.32 2.26
C PHE A 32 -12.01 9.18 3.22
N PRO A 33 -12.71 8.04 3.14
CA PRO A 33 -12.46 6.93 4.04
C PRO A 33 -11.04 6.37 3.87
N ILE A 34 -10.30 6.30 4.99
CA ILE A 34 -9.02 5.60 5.08
C ILE A 34 -9.17 4.44 6.08
N HIS A 35 -8.84 3.24 5.62
CA HIS A 35 -8.98 2.02 6.41
C HIS A 35 -7.76 1.80 7.31
N LEU A 36 -7.66 2.57 8.40
CA LEU A 36 -6.54 2.53 9.36
C LEU A 36 -6.24 1.13 9.92
N LYS A 37 -7.25 0.25 9.97
CA LYS A 37 -7.07 -1.15 10.38
C LYS A 37 -6.03 -1.86 9.52
N ASP A 38 -6.07 -1.66 8.22
CA ASP A 38 -5.16 -2.34 7.29
C ASP A 38 -3.72 -1.80 7.45
N SER A 39 -3.55 -0.51 7.72
CA SER A 39 -2.24 0.09 8.02
C SER A 39 -1.63 -0.48 9.32
N VAL A 40 -2.46 -0.70 10.35
CA VAL A 40 -2.03 -1.34 11.59
C VAL A 40 -1.64 -2.80 11.36
N GLU A 41 -2.44 -3.53 10.60
CA GLU A 41 -2.15 -4.92 10.22
C GLU A 41 -0.84 -5.02 9.43
N PHE A 42 -0.63 -4.16 8.44
CA PHE A 42 0.61 -4.10 7.68
C PHE A 42 1.82 -3.85 8.57
N ARG A 43 1.76 -2.87 9.48
CA ARG A 43 2.84 -2.58 10.43
C ARG A 43 3.17 -3.78 11.32
N ASN A 44 2.15 -4.50 11.79
CA ASN A 44 2.35 -5.69 12.61
C ASN A 44 3.07 -6.79 11.82
N ILE A 45 2.67 -7.02 10.56
CA ILE A 45 3.35 -7.98 9.67
C ILE A 45 4.81 -7.56 9.42
N CYS A 46 5.08 -6.27 9.14
CA CYS A 46 6.44 -5.76 8.97
C CYS A 46 7.29 -5.94 10.24
N SER A 47 6.67 -5.79 11.42
CA SER A 47 7.35 -6.03 12.70
C SER A 47 7.72 -7.50 12.87
N HIS A 48 6.85 -8.44 12.46
CA HIS A 48 7.20 -9.86 12.41
C HIS A 48 8.34 -10.13 11.43
N LEU A 49 8.27 -9.57 10.21
CA LEU A 49 9.33 -9.71 9.20
C LEU A 49 10.70 -9.24 9.72
N ALA A 50 10.74 -8.13 10.47
CA ALA A 50 11.98 -7.60 11.05
C ALA A 50 12.59 -8.50 12.13
N LEU A 51 11.77 -9.31 12.81
CA LEU A 51 12.22 -10.24 13.86
C LEU A 51 12.64 -11.61 13.30
N GLN A 52 12.25 -11.93 12.07
CA GLN A 52 12.55 -13.21 11.41
C GLN A 52 13.81 -13.06 10.53
N ILE A 53 14.76 -13.97 10.68
CA ILE A 53 16.02 -13.92 9.92
C ILE A 53 15.87 -14.58 8.54
N GLU A 54 15.15 -15.71 8.43
CA GLU A 54 14.84 -16.44 7.19
C GLU A 54 13.90 -17.64 7.50
N GLY A 55 13.27 -18.24 6.49
CA GLY A 55 12.51 -19.50 6.62
C GLY A 55 11.02 -19.42 6.27
N GLN A 56 10.29 -20.52 6.45
CA GLN A 56 8.89 -20.63 6.02
C GLN A 56 7.97 -19.55 6.63
N GLN A 57 8.24 -19.14 7.87
CA GLN A 57 7.47 -18.09 8.53
C GLN A 57 7.75 -16.72 7.89
N PHE A 58 9.00 -16.42 7.55
CA PHE A 58 9.37 -15.21 6.81
C PHE A 58 8.68 -15.15 5.45
N ASP A 59 8.66 -16.25 4.69
CA ASP A 59 7.98 -16.29 3.39
C ASP A 59 6.46 -16.08 3.51
N ARG A 60 5.84 -16.64 4.57
CA ARG A 60 4.41 -16.43 4.87
C ARG A 60 4.12 -14.98 5.23
N ASP A 61 4.91 -14.39 6.12
CA ASP A 61 4.75 -13.00 6.53
C ASP A 61 5.03 -12.04 5.36
N LEU A 62 5.97 -12.39 4.47
CA LEU A 62 6.26 -11.61 3.28
C LEU A 62 5.08 -11.63 2.29
N ASN A 63 4.47 -12.80 2.09
CA ASN A 63 3.26 -12.90 1.29
C ASN A 63 2.09 -12.14 1.94
N ALA A 64 1.94 -12.24 3.26
CA ALA A 64 0.91 -11.49 3.99
C ALA A 64 1.11 -9.98 3.86
N ALA A 65 2.35 -9.48 3.95
CA ALA A 65 2.67 -8.06 3.74
C ALA A 65 2.29 -7.62 2.33
N HIS A 66 2.64 -8.42 1.33
CA HIS A 66 2.30 -8.16 -0.06
C HIS A 66 0.78 -8.05 -0.27
N GLN A 67 0.00 -9.02 0.24
CA GLN A 67 -1.46 -9.03 0.12
C GLN A 67 -2.13 -7.89 0.91
N CYS A 68 -1.60 -7.58 2.09
CA CYS A 68 -2.08 -6.47 2.91
C CYS A 68 -1.85 -5.13 2.19
N LEU A 69 -0.65 -4.89 1.65
CA LEU A 69 -0.35 -3.69 0.87
C LEU A 69 -1.24 -3.56 -0.37
N LYS A 70 -1.45 -4.67 -1.10
CA LYS A 70 -2.37 -4.73 -2.24
C LYS A 70 -3.79 -4.33 -1.86
N THR A 71 -4.24 -4.76 -0.68
CA THR A 71 -5.57 -4.44 -0.14
C THR A 71 -5.70 -2.96 0.21
N ILE A 72 -4.68 -2.40 0.88
CA ILE A 72 -4.62 -0.96 1.20
C ILE A 72 -4.77 -0.13 -0.08
N VAL A 73 -3.93 -0.41 -1.09
CA VAL A 73 -3.93 0.33 -2.36
C VAL A 73 -5.29 0.22 -3.07
N LYS A 74 -5.89 -0.97 -3.15
CA LYS A 74 -7.22 -1.17 -3.75
C LYS A 74 -8.31 -0.37 -3.04
N LYS A 75 -8.32 -0.36 -1.71
CA LYS A 75 -9.29 0.40 -0.92
C LYS A 75 -9.10 1.90 -1.08
N LEU A 76 -7.86 2.39 -1.16
CA LEU A 76 -7.59 3.81 -1.47
C LEU A 76 -8.12 4.20 -2.85
N ILE A 77 -7.88 3.39 -3.88
CA ILE A 77 -8.44 3.62 -5.22
C ILE A 77 -9.98 3.68 -5.17
N GLN A 78 -10.60 2.75 -4.42
CA GLN A 78 -12.06 2.73 -4.27
C GLN A 78 -12.60 3.96 -3.54
N SER A 79 -11.93 4.43 -2.50
CA SER A 79 -12.30 5.65 -1.78
C SER A 79 -12.25 6.89 -2.68
N LEU A 80 -11.28 6.93 -3.61
CA LEU A 80 -11.12 8.04 -4.56
C LEU A 80 -12.06 7.95 -5.77
N ALA A 81 -12.53 6.76 -6.14
CA ALA A 81 -13.36 6.54 -7.33
C ALA A 81 -14.68 7.33 -7.35
N ASN A 82 -15.16 7.73 -6.17
CA ASN A 82 -16.41 8.50 -6.02
C ASN A 82 -16.19 10.03 -6.06
N LEU A 83 -14.95 10.48 -6.27
CA LEU A 83 -14.56 11.89 -6.18
C LEU A 83 -14.07 12.42 -7.54
N PRO A 84 -14.85 13.27 -8.22
CA PRO A 84 -14.50 13.77 -9.54
C PRO A 84 -13.64 15.05 -9.41
N SER A 85 -12.32 14.91 -9.41
CA SER A 85 -11.41 16.02 -9.74
C SER A 85 -10.13 15.48 -10.38
N ASP A 86 -9.45 16.31 -11.18
CA ASP A 86 -8.21 15.93 -11.88
C ASP A 86 -7.13 15.42 -10.91
N ALA A 87 -7.05 16.01 -9.71
CA ALA A 87 -6.12 15.57 -8.67
C ALA A 87 -6.45 14.16 -8.15
N HIS A 88 -7.74 13.81 -8.04
CA HIS A 88 -8.17 12.45 -7.67
C HIS A 88 -7.85 11.44 -8.78
N VAL A 89 -7.95 11.84 -10.04
CA VAL A 89 -7.57 11.01 -11.19
C VAL A 89 -6.07 10.73 -11.19
N VAL A 90 -5.24 11.74 -10.95
CA VAL A 90 -3.78 11.58 -10.82
C VAL A 90 -3.43 10.66 -9.66
N ALA A 91 -4.01 10.89 -8.47
CA ALA A 91 -3.80 10.02 -7.32
C ALA A 91 -4.22 8.56 -7.59
N CYS A 92 -5.37 8.35 -8.25
CA CYS A 92 -5.80 7.02 -8.67
C CYS A 92 -4.82 6.36 -9.65
N ALA A 93 -4.27 7.12 -10.61
CA ALA A 93 -3.30 6.60 -11.56
C ALA A 93 -2.00 6.17 -10.86
N SER A 94 -1.48 6.99 -9.95
CA SER A 94 -0.30 6.65 -9.13
C SER A 94 -0.53 5.40 -8.27
N LEU A 95 -1.70 5.28 -7.62
CA LEU A 95 -2.04 4.09 -6.84
C LEU A 95 -2.18 2.83 -7.72
N ARG A 96 -2.73 2.97 -8.94
CA ARG A 96 -2.80 1.86 -9.90
C ARG A 96 -1.41 1.41 -10.37
N GLN A 97 -0.46 2.33 -10.51
CA GLN A 97 0.92 1.99 -10.83
C GLN A 97 1.56 1.16 -9.70
N ILE A 98 1.39 1.57 -8.44
CA ILE A 98 1.85 0.79 -7.28
C ILE A 98 1.22 -0.60 -7.27
N LEU A 99 -0.08 -0.69 -7.57
CA LEU A 99 -0.79 -1.97 -7.65
C LEU A 99 -0.23 -2.90 -8.74
N GLN A 100 0.21 -2.35 -9.88
CA GLN A 100 0.84 -3.11 -10.96
C GLN A 100 2.23 -3.64 -10.57
N ASN A 101 2.95 -2.91 -9.71
CA ASN A 101 4.25 -3.34 -9.17
C ASN A 101 4.10 -4.49 -8.15
N LEU A 102 2.87 -4.83 -7.76
CA LEU A 102 2.49 -5.91 -6.84
C LEU A 102 1.71 -7.04 -7.55
N PRO A 103 2.36 -7.82 -8.45
CA PRO A 103 1.72 -8.92 -9.15
C PRO A 103 1.38 -10.08 -8.20
N ASP A 104 0.33 -10.82 -8.50
CA ASP A 104 -0.05 -12.01 -7.73
C ASP A 104 1.11 -13.03 -7.70
N VAL A 105 1.45 -13.50 -6.50
CA VAL A 105 2.50 -14.50 -6.20
C VAL A 105 1.92 -15.90 -6.30
#